data_AF-A0A1Y1VQE9-F1
#
_entry.id   AF-A0A1Y1VQE9-F1
#
_cell.length_a   1.000
_cell.length_b   1.000
_cell.length_c   1.000
_cell.angle_alpha   90.00
_cell.angle_beta   90.00
_cell.angle_gamma   90.00
#
_symmetry.space_group_name_H-M   'P 1'
#
loop_
_entity.id
_entity.type
_entity.pdbx_description
1 polymer ?
#
loop_
_entity_poly.entity_id
_entity_poly.type
_entity_poly.pdbx_seq_one_letter_code
_entity_poly.pdbx_strand_id
1 'polypeptide(L)'
;MEVDTKTFPRIDGSHKDGEIWKFRINDWFNRDGITTRESKFSYIIAADDDIIRVLIEKQSSVNRALDLDECVDLIKKKYWRENKKFNKLRQLKRFYSYINTRFLNLYDQLESSDKSSISVIDYENSLRPRFQVYERVTMAETGTIEEACSLAEKYENILKES
;
A
#
# COMPACT_ATOMS: atom_id res chain seq x y z
N MET A 1 8.76 22.64 21.01
CA MET A 1 9.22 22.04 19.74
C MET A 1 8.12 22.29 18.72
N GLU A 2 8.44 22.91 17.59
CA GLU A 2 7.52 22.94 16.44
C GLU A 2 7.45 21.52 15.87
N VAL A 3 6.23 21.02 15.70
CA VAL A 3 5.97 19.69 15.13
C VAL A 3 6.03 19.81 13.61
N ASP A 4 6.82 18.95 12.96
CA ASP A 4 7.00 18.99 11.50
C ASP A 4 5.79 18.36 10.79
N THR A 5 4.79 19.19 10.56
CA THR A 5 3.55 18.80 9.87
C THR A 5 3.74 18.62 8.36
N LYS A 6 4.90 19.01 7.78
CA LYS A 6 5.16 18.83 6.34
C LYS A 6 5.36 17.38 5.95
N THR A 7 5.83 16.55 6.89
CA THR A 7 6.06 15.11 6.68
C THR A 7 4.91 14.24 7.21
N PHE A 8 3.80 14.86 7.61
CA PHE A 8 2.65 14.16 8.18
C PHE A 8 1.99 13.22 7.15
N PRO A 9 1.84 11.92 7.43
CA PRO A 9 1.20 10.97 6.52
C PRO A 9 -0.30 11.24 6.35
N ARG A 10 -0.73 11.59 5.13
CA ARG A 10 -2.13 11.82 4.75
C ARG A 10 -2.80 10.57 4.15
N ILE A 11 -4.12 10.48 4.24
CA ILE A 11 -4.94 9.46 3.55
C ILE A 11 -5.58 10.12 2.33
N ASP A 12 -4.83 10.17 1.23
CA ASP A 12 -5.30 10.72 -0.03
C ASP A 12 -4.94 9.83 -1.22
N GLY A 13 -5.47 10.18 -2.40
CA GLY A 13 -5.04 9.65 -3.70
C GLY A 13 -4.83 8.13 -3.75
N SER A 14 -3.56 7.73 -3.89
CA SER A 14 -3.06 6.35 -4.04
C SER A 14 -2.76 5.62 -2.72
N HIS A 15 -3.11 6.22 -1.57
CA HIS A 15 -2.76 5.73 -0.23
C HIS A 15 -3.97 5.62 0.72
N LYS A 16 -5.08 5.11 0.18
CA LYS A 16 -6.33 4.86 0.93
C LYS A 16 -6.34 3.54 1.72
N ASP A 17 -5.20 2.84 1.79
CA ASP A 17 -5.00 1.65 2.61
C ASP A 17 -4.76 2.06 4.07
N GLY A 18 -5.79 1.90 4.89
CA GLY A 18 -5.75 2.25 6.31
C GLY A 18 -4.64 1.53 7.09
N GLU A 19 -4.21 0.33 6.68
CA GLU A 19 -3.13 -0.40 7.37
C GLU A 19 -1.75 0.20 7.10
N ILE A 20 -1.49 0.56 5.84
CA ILE A 20 -0.22 1.19 5.46
C ILE A 20 -0.15 2.59 6.08
N TRP A 21 -1.26 3.31 6.06
CA TRP A 21 -1.34 4.60 6.74
C TRP A 21 -1.09 4.47 8.24
N LYS A 22 -1.69 3.49 8.92
CA LYS A 22 -1.47 3.22 10.35
C LYS A 22 0.02 3.07 10.67
N PHE A 23 0.75 2.32 9.85
CA PHE A 23 2.18 2.12 10.05
C PHE A 23 2.95 3.45 9.95
N ARG A 24 2.71 4.23 8.88
CA ARG A 24 3.40 5.49 8.62
C ARG A 24 3.10 6.55 9.69
N ILE A 25 1.83 6.71 10.06
CA ILE A 25 1.44 7.73 11.04
C ILE A 25 1.93 7.38 12.46
N ASN A 26 1.98 6.09 12.80
CA ASN A 26 2.50 5.66 14.10
C ASN A 26 4.02 5.87 14.20
N ASP A 27 4.76 5.64 13.10
CA ASP A 27 6.19 5.97 13.01
C ASP A 27 6.43 7.48 13.18
N TRP A 28 5.63 8.31 12.51
CA TRP A 28 5.67 9.76 12.65
C TRP A 28 5.37 10.22 14.09
N PHE A 29 4.33 9.67 14.73
CA PHE A 29 4.02 9.97 16.14
C PHE A 29 5.17 9.60 17.08
N ASN A 30 5.83 8.47 16.84
CA ASN A 30 6.96 8.04 17.67
C ASN A 30 8.16 8.99 17.51
N ARG A 31 8.46 9.41 16.28
CA ARG A 31 9.55 10.36 16.00
C ARG A 31 9.32 11.72 16.64
N ASP A 32 8.08 12.21 16.60
CA ASP A 32 7.71 13.53 17.10
C ASP A 32 7.29 13.50 18.59
N GLY A 33 7.42 12.34 19.26
CA GLY A 33 7.17 12.18 20.69
C GLY A 33 5.70 12.30 21.10
N ILE A 34 4.78 12.05 20.18
CA ILE A 34 3.33 12.18 20.40
C ILE A 34 2.80 10.84 20.93
N THR A 35 2.48 10.80 22.23
CA THR A 35 2.18 9.56 22.94
C THR A 35 0.72 9.42 23.38
N THR A 36 0.02 10.52 23.62
CA THR A 36 -1.35 10.51 24.14
C THR A 36 -2.38 10.25 23.03
N ARG A 37 -3.48 9.60 23.37
CA ARG A 37 -4.58 9.32 22.43
C ARG A 37 -5.17 10.61 21.89
N GLU A 38 -5.40 11.57 22.76
CA GLU A 38 -6.01 12.87 22.46
C GLU A 38 -5.15 13.66 21.48
N SER A 39 -3.84 13.76 21.72
CA SER A 39 -2.93 14.47 20.82
C SER A 39 -2.85 13.79 19.46
N LYS A 40 -2.70 12.45 19.43
CA LYS A 40 -2.70 11.69 18.16
C LYS A 40 -3.96 11.95 17.35
N PHE A 41 -5.12 11.90 18.00
CA PHE A 41 -6.40 12.13 17.34
C PHE A 41 -6.53 13.58 16.83
N SER A 42 -6.12 14.58 17.61
CA SER A 42 -6.12 15.98 17.18
C SER A 42 -5.27 16.22 15.92
N TYR A 43 -4.11 15.56 15.79
CA TYR A 43 -3.31 15.64 14.57
C TYR A 43 -3.99 14.98 13.37
N ILE A 44 -4.61 13.82 13.56
CA ILE A 44 -5.33 13.10 12.51
C ILE A 44 -6.44 13.98 11.92
N ILE A 45 -7.25 14.62 12.77
CA ILE A 45 -8.37 15.45 12.31
C ILE A 45 -7.95 16.84 11.81
N ALA A 46 -6.69 17.23 11.96
CA ALA A 46 -6.19 18.50 11.45
C ALA A 46 -5.60 18.40 10.04
N ALA A 47 -5.39 17.19 9.53
CA ALA A 47 -4.56 16.94 8.34
C ALA A 47 -5.31 16.38 7.12
N ASP A 48 -6.57 15.94 7.26
CA ASP A 48 -7.20 15.04 6.28
C ASP A 48 -8.66 15.37 5.93
N ASP A 49 -8.84 16.30 4.98
CA ASP A 49 -10.13 16.92 4.66
C ASP A 49 -11.28 15.95 4.33
N ASP A 50 -10.97 14.81 3.70
CA ASP A 50 -12.01 13.86 3.30
C ASP A 50 -12.45 12.98 4.47
N ILE A 51 -11.53 12.33 5.20
CA ILE A 51 -11.90 11.37 6.26
C ILE A 51 -12.34 12.06 7.56
N ILE A 52 -11.92 13.33 7.78
CA ILE A 52 -12.20 14.12 8.99
C ILE A 52 -13.66 14.02 9.42
N ARG A 53 -14.60 14.23 8.49
CA ARG A 53 -16.03 14.27 8.84
C ARG A 53 -16.51 12.96 9.46
N VAL A 54 -16.06 11.81 8.94
CA VAL A 54 -16.43 10.49 9.46
C VAL A 54 -15.83 10.27 10.86
N LEU A 55 -14.60 10.72 11.08
CA LEU A 55 -13.92 10.59 12.36
C LEU A 55 -14.58 11.47 13.43
N ILE A 56 -14.93 12.71 13.10
CA ILE A 56 -15.61 13.65 14.02
C ILE A 56 -17.02 13.16 14.36
N GLU A 57 -17.79 12.69 13.37
CA GLU A 57 -19.12 12.10 13.60
C GLU A 57 -19.01 10.91 14.57
N LYS A 58 -18.02 10.03 14.36
CA LYS A 58 -17.82 8.89 15.27
C LYS A 58 -17.34 9.33 16.65
N GLN A 59 -16.38 10.24 16.76
CA GLN A 59 -15.90 10.80 18.03
C GLN A 59 -17.07 11.37 18.85
N SER A 60 -17.97 12.10 18.20
CA SER A 60 -19.15 12.69 18.83
C SER A 60 -20.10 11.62 19.36
N SER A 61 -20.25 10.50 18.64
CA SER A 61 -21.09 9.38 19.09
C SER A 61 -20.55 8.61 20.30
N VAL A 62 -19.22 8.54 20.44
CA VAL A 62 -18.56 7.81 21.54
C VAL A 62 -18.09 8.72 22.67
N ASN A 63 -18.21 10.03 22.48
CA ASN A 63 -17.81 11.09 23.41
C ASN A 63 -16.39 10.94 23.97
N ARG A 64 -15.45 10.52 23.12
CA ARG A 64 -14.01 10.43 23.43
C ARG A 64 -13.19 10.48 22.15
N ALA A 65 -11.90 10.79 22.28
CA ALA A 65 -10.95 10.64 21.17
C ALA A 65 -10.94 9.17 20.69
N LEU A 66 -10.88 8.99 19.37
CA LEU A 66 -10.71 7.67 18.76
C LEU A 66 -9.25 7.27 18.87
N ASP A 67 -9.00 5.98 19.10
CA ASP A 67 -7.67 5.44 18.91
C ASP A 67 -7.36 5.19 17.43
N LEU A 68 -6.09 4.89 17.15
CA LEU A 68 -5.60 4.67 15.79
C LEU A 68 -6.31 3.50 15.10
N ASP A 69 -6.66 2.45 15.83
CA ASP A 69 -7.33 1.28 15.27
C ASP A 69 -8.78 1.61 14.88
N GLU A 70 -9.48 2.34 15.74
CA GLU A 70 -10.82 2.86 15.45
C GLU A 70 -10.82 3.78 14.23
N CYS A 71 -9.82 4.66 14.11
CA CYS A 71 -9.64 5.48 12.91
C CYS A 71 -9.46 4.61 11.66
N VAL A 72 -8.57 3.62 11.72
CA VAL A 72 -8.26 2.71 10.60
C VAL A 72 -9.49 1.92 10.15
N ASP A 73 -10.33 1.46 11.06
CA ASP A 73 -11.55 0.75 10.71
C ASP A 73 -12.56 1.64 9.99
N LEU A 74 -12.66 2.92 10.38
CA LEU A 74 -13.50 3.89 9.68
C LEU A 74 -12.95 4.23 8.30
N ILE A 75 -11.62 4.37 8.17
CA ILE A 75 -10.93 4.56 6.90
C ILE A 75 -11.20 3.38 5.97
N LYS A 76 -11.03 2.16 6.46
CA LYS A 76 -11.31 0.93 5.71
C LYS A 76 -12.76 0.87 5.24
N LYS A 77 -13.72 1.24 6.10
CA LYS A 77 -15.14 1.27 5.77
C LYS A 77 -15.47 2.34 4.73
N LYS A 78 -14.96 3.55 4.89
CA LYS A 78 -15.19 4.66 3.94
C LYS A 78 -14.61 4.34 2.57
N TYR A 79 -13.38 3.83 2.52
CA TYR A 79 -12.71 3.46 1.27
C TYR A 79 -12.89 1.99 0.92
N TRP A 80 -13.95 1.31 1.41
CA TRP A 80 -14.12 -0.15 1.29
C TRP A 80 -14.06 -0.68 -0.15
N ARG A 81 -14.63 0.06 -1.12
CA ARG A 81 -14.57 -0.32 -2.55
C ARG A 81 -13.14 -0.27 -3.10
N GLU A 82 -12.35 0.71 -2.68
CA GLU A 82 -10.94 0.89 -3.06
C GLU A 82 -10.03 -0.07 -2.27
N ASN A 83 -10.37 -0.35 -1.01
CA ASN A 83 -9.71 -1.33 -0.15
C ASN A 83 -9.96 -2.78 -0.56
N LYS A 84 -11.08 -3.11 -1.22
CA LYS A 84 -11.27 -4.42 -1.88
C LYS A 84 -10.30 -4.60 -3.06
N LYS A 85 -10.05 -3.54 -3.83
CA LYS A 85 -9.07 -3.52 -4.93
C LYS A 85 -7.64 -3.64 -4.39
N PHE A 86 -7.32 -2.90 -3.32
CA PHE A 86 -6.03 -2.99 -2.61
C PHE A 86 -5.82 -4.33 -1.90
N ASN A 87 -6.83 -4.96 -1.30
CA ASN A 87 -6.68 -6.27 -0.67
C ASN A 87 -6.46 -7.40 -1.69
N LYS A 88 -7.04 -7.31 -2.90
CA LYS A 88 -6.68 -8.21 -4.01
C LYS A 88 -5.23 -8.01 -4.43
N LEU A 89 -4.77 -6.76 -4.58
CA LEU A 89 -3.36 -6.42 -4.86
C LEU A 89 -2.41 -6.80 -3.72
N ARG A 90 -2.87 -6.78 -2.46
CA ARG A 90 -2.11 -7.14 -1.26
C ARG A 90 -2.06 -8.65 -1.02
N GLN A 91 -3.13 -9.37 -1.33
CA GLN A 91 -3.13 -10.83 -1.44
C GLN A 91 -2.19 -11.28 -2.55
N LEU A 92 -2.24 -10.62 -3.71
CA LEU A 92 -1.21 -10.77 -4.73
C LEU A 92 0.17 -10.52 -4.10
N LYS A 93 0.44 -9.35 -3.47
CA LYS A 93 1.73 -9.00 -2.80
C LYS A 93 2.23 -10.04 -1.79
N ARG A 94 1.35 -10.67 -1.02
CA ARG A 94 1.72 -11.75 -0.08
C ARG A 94 2.08 -13.07 -0.77
N PHE A 95 1.63 -13.31 -2.00
CA PHE A 95 2.07 -14.43 -2.82
C PHE A 95 3.41 -14.19 -3.55
N TYR A 96 3.88 -12.93 -3.72
CA TYR A 96 5.16 -12.62 -4.40
C TYR A 96 6.42 -13.06 -3.66
N SER A 97 6.27 -13.65 -2.47
CA SER A 97 7.37 -14.39 -1.85
C SER A 97 7.74 -15.66 -2.64
N TYR A 98 6.86 -16.17 -3.51
CA TYR A 98 7.09 -17.42 -4.24
C TYR A 98 6.65 -17.36 -5.73
N ILE A 99 7.67 -17.37 -6.60
CA ILE A 99 7.69 -17.90 -7.99
C ILE A 99 6.95 -17.07 -9.06
N ASN A 100 7.70 -16.56 -10.05
CA ASN A 100 7.19 -15.80 -11.22
C ASN A 100 6.11 -16.55 -12.02
N THR A 101 6.20 -17.87 -12.14
CA THR A 101 5.20 -18.72 -12.80
C THR A 101 3.80 -18.58 -12.16
N ARG A 102 3.71 -18.20 -10.88
CA ARG A 102 2.42 -17.98 -10.19
C ARG A 102 1.83 -16.60 -10.45
N PHE A 103 2.67 -15.61 -10.78
CA PHE A 103 2.21 -14.27 -11.12
C PHE A 103 1.48 -14.25 -12.47
N LEU A 104 2.04 -14.86 -13.51
CA LEU A 104 1.37 -14.97 -14.83
C LEU A 104 0.04 -15.72 -14.74
N ASN A 105 0.03 -16.85 -14.04
CA ASN A 105 -1.19 -17.64 -13.83
C ASN A 105 -2.30 -16.84 -13.10
N LEU A 106 -1.93 -15.96 -12.17
CA LEU A 106 -2.89 -15.11 -11.46
C LEU A 106 -3.28 -13.89 -12.29
N TYR A 107 -2.34 -13.31 -13.04
CA TYR A 107 -2.58 -12.21 -13.96
C TYR A 107 -3.56 -12.64 -15.06
N ASP A 108 -3.42 -13.86 -15.59
CA ASP A 108 -4.31 -14.42 -16.62
C ASP A 108 -5.72 -14.73 -16.14
N GLN A 109 -5.91 -14.90 -14.83
CA GLN A 109 -7.23 -15.06 -14.22
C GLN A 109 -7.94 -13.73 -13.95
N LEU A 110 -7.29 -12.59 -14.19
CA LEU A 110 -7.90 -11.28 -14.04
C LEU A 110 -8.83 -10.95 -15.20
N GLU A 111 -9.95 -10.29 -14.88
CA GLU A 111 -10.80 -9.66 -15.89
C GLU A 111 -10.02 -8.56 -16.64
N SER A 112 -10.37 -8.30 -17.90
CA SER A 112 -9.69 -7.33 -18.77
C SER A 112 -9.66 -5.91 -18.19
N SER A 113 -10.68 -5.54 -17.41
CA SER A 113 -10.77 -4.28 -16.66
C SER A 113 -9.73 -4.19 -15.53
N ASP A 114 -9.33 -5.31 -14.94
CA ASP A 114 -8.32 -5.39 -13.90
C ASP A 114 -6.90 -5.43 -14.51
N LYS A 115 -6.70 -6.19 -15.60
CA LYS A 115 -5.44 -6.24 -16.36
C LYS A 115 -4.98 -4.86 -16.83
N SER A 116 -5.90 -4.06 -17.37
CA SER A 116 -5.60 -2.70 -17.86
C SER A 116 -5.19 -1.71 -16.76
N SER A 117 -5.36 -2.06 -15.48
CA SER A 117 -4.97 -1.23 -14.34
C SER A 117 -3.63 -1.58 -13.72
N ILE A 118 -2.94 -2.60 -14.25
CA ILE A 118 -1.61 -3.03 -13.80
C ILE A 118 -0.62 -2.65 -14.89
N SER A 119 0.39 -1.86 -14.55
CA SER A 119 1.46 -1.49 -15.47
C SER A 119 2.66 -2.44 -15.35
N VAL A 120 3.52 -2.45 -16.37
CA VAL A 120 4.83 -3.14 -16.31
C VAL A 120 5.65 -2.65 -15.11
N ILE A 121 5.61 -1.35 -14.83
CA ILE A 121 6.30 -0.72 -13.71
C ILE A 121 5.80 -1.26 -12.36
N ASP A 122 4.50 -1.55 -12.23
CA ASP A 122 3.96 -2.17 -11.01
C ASP A 122 4.51 -3.58 -10.79
N TYR A 123 4.65 -4.34 -11.88
CA TYR A 123 5.27 -5.67 -11.85
C TYR A 123 6.77 -5.58 -11.54
N GLU A 124 7.53 -4.72 -12.22
CA GLU A 124 8.96 -4.51 -11.95
C GLU A 124 9.20 -4.14 -10.48
N ASN A 125 8.41 -3.23 -9.93
CA ASN A 125 8.52 -2.84 -8.53
C ASN A 125 8.23 -4.00 -7.56
N SER A 126 7.46 -5.01 -7.96
CA SER A 126 7.24 -6.22 -7.18
C SER A 126 8.50 -7.11 -7.10
N LEU A 127 9.43 -6.97 -8.05
CA LEU A 127 10.69 -7.70 -8.09
C LEU A 127 11.77 -7.10 -7.19
N ARG A 128 11.61 -5.87 -6.68
CA ARG A 128 12.63 -5.17 -5.86
C ARG A 128 13.27 -6.01 -4.74
N PRO A 129 12.55 -6.87 -3.99
CA PRO A 129 13.18 -7.75 -2.99
C PRO A 129 14.21 -8.73 -3.59
N ARG A 130 14.10 -9.05 -4.88
CA ARG A 130 15.01 -9.87 -5.69
C ARG A 130 15.84 -8.96 -6.60
N PHE A 131 16.71 -8.13 -5.99
CA PHE A 131 17.39 -7.02 -6.66
C PHE A 131 18.09 -7.39 -8.00
N GLN A 132 18.76 -8.54 -8.06
CA GLN A 132 19.46 -9.00 -9.28
C GLN A 132 18.48 -9.29 -10.44
N VAL A 133 17.29 -9.80 -10.13
CA VAL A 133 16.23 -10.06 -11.13
C VAL A 133 15.55 -8.75 -11.51
N TYR A 134 15.27 -7.90 -10.52
CA TYR A 134 14.71 -6.57 -10.72
C TYR A 134 15.54 -5.72 -11.69
N GLU A 135 16.84 -5.58 -11.44
CA GLU A 135 17.75 -4.79 -12.26
C GLU A 135 17.79 -5.29 -13.71
N ARG A 136 17.80 -6.60 -13.92
CA ARG A 136 17.83 -7.19 -15.26
C ARG A 136 16.53 -7.00 -16.02
N VAL A 137 15.39 -7.01 -15.34
CA VAL A 137 14.08 -6.83 -15.95
C VAL A 137 13.83 -5.36 -16.28
N THR A 138 14.16 -4.43 -15.39
CA THR A 138 14.00 -2.99 -15.64
C THR A 138 14.94 -2.49 -16.74
N MET A 139 16.18 -2.97 -16.79
CA MET A 139 17.13 -2.60 -17.86
C MET A 139 16.72 -3.07 -19.25
N ALA A 140 15.82 -4.05 -19.34
CA ALA A 140 15.34 -4.56 -20.63
C ALA A 140 14.18 -3.75 -21.21
N GLU A 141 13.65 -2.76 -20.46
CA GLU A 141 12.56 -1.85 -20.90
C GLU A 141 11.39 -2.59 -21.55
N THR A 142 10.94 -3.68 -20.91
CA THR A 142 9.89 -4.55 -21.47
C THR A 142 8.58 -3.79 -21.69
N GLY A 143 7.92 -4.03 -22.83
CA GLY A 143 6.69 -3.31 -23.21
C GLY A 143 5.42 -3.91 -22.61
N THR A 144 5.49 -5.17 -22.16
CA THR A 144 4.36 -5.90 -21.59
C THR A 144 4.73 -6.61 -20.29
N ILE A 145 3.71 -6.90 -19.48
CA ILE A 145 3.88 -7.62 -18.22
C ILE A 145 4.34 -9.06 -18.50
N GLU A 146 3.85 -9.66 -19.59
CA GLU A 146 4.20 -11.00 -20.03
C GLU A 146 5.68 -11.14 -20.41
N GLU A 147 6.21 -10.14 -21.13
CA GLU A 147 7.65 -10.06 -21.45
C GLU A 147 8.49 -9.89 -20.19
N ALA A 148 8.09 -8.98 -19.30
CA ALA A 148 8.77 -8.75 -18.02
C ALA A 148 8.82 -10.03 -17.17
N CYS A 149 7.72 -10.78 -17.12
CA CYS A 149 7.62 -12.04 -16.39
C CYS A 149 8.51 -13.14 -16.97
N SER A 150 8.47 -13.30 -18.29
CA SER A 150 9.27 -14.31 -19.00
C SER A 150 10.76 -14.05 -18.79
N LEU A 151 11.15 -12.77 -18.83
CA LEU A 151 12.53 -12.35 -18.58
C LEU A 151 12.94 -12.61 -17.12
N ALA A 152 12.07 -12.26 -16.17
CA ALA A 152 12.31 -12.50 -14.76
C ALA A 152 12.48 -13.99 -14.45
N GLU A 153 11.65 -14.86 -15.01
CA GLU A 153 11.75 -16.32 -14.86
C GLU A 153 13.05 -16.88 -15.44
N LYS A 154 13.47 -16.41 -16.62
CA LYS A 154 14.74 -16.78 -17.23
C LYS A 154 15.93 -16.45 -16.33
N TYR A 155 15.98 -15.25 -15.76
CA TYR A 155 17.07 -14.85 -14.86
C TYR A 155 17.03 -15.58 -13.52
N GLU A 156 15.85 -15.86 -12.97
CA GLU A 156 15.73 -16.68 -11.76
C GLU A 156 16.28 -18.08 -11.94
N ASN A 157 16.08 -18.71 -13.10
CA ASN A 157 16.62 -20.04 -13.39
C ASN A 157 18.15 -20.02 -13.50
N ILE A 158 18.71 -19.01 -14.17
CA ILE A 158 20.17 -18.83 -14.25
C ILE A 158 20.79 -18.68 -12.85
N LEU A 159 20.16 -17.90 -11.97
CA LEU A 159 20.65 -17.70 -10.59
C LEU A 159 20.52 -18.96 -9.71
N LYS A 160 19.59 -19.87 -10.01
CA LYS A 160 19.46 -21.15 -9.30
C LYS A 160 20.47 -22.21 -9.74
N GLU A 161 20.97 -22.09 -10.97
CA GLU A 161 21.96 -23.00 -11.57
C GLU A 161 23.41 -22.57 -11.32
N SER A 162 23.64 -21.39 -10.74
CA SER A 162 24.96 -20.80 -10.43
C SER A 162 25.36 -21.04 -8.96
#